data_AF-A0A9E5BU23-F1
#
_entry.id   AF-A0A9E5BU23-F1
#
_cell.length_a   1.000
_cell.length_b   1.000
_cell.length_c   1.000
_cell.angle_alpha   90.00
_cell.angle_beta   90.00
_cell.angle_gamma   90.00
#
_symmetry.space_group_name_H-M   'P 1'
#
loop_
_entity.id
_entity.type
_entity.pdbx_description
1 polymer ?
#
loop_
_entity_poly.entity_id
_entity_poly.type
_entity_poly.pdbx_seq_one_letter_code
_entity_poly.pdbx_strand_id
1 'polypeptide(L)'
;MTSVASTEGKFEIEAGFEPTGDQPEAIRAISSGLKDDLHHQTLLGVTGSGKTYTMAKIVEEVQRPTLVIAHNKTLAAQLASEFQDFFPRNSVQYFVSYYDYYQPEAYIPQSDTYIEKESDVNEEIDRLRHAATRALLTRRDTLIVASVSCIYGLGSPEEYRSVVLSLRKG
;
A
#
# COMPACT_ATOMS: atom_id res chain seq x y z
N MET A 1 -24.66 1.94 15.98
CA MET A 1 -23.55 2.92 16.12
C MET A 1 -22.43 2.25 16.89
N THR A 2 -21.64 1.42 16.21
CA THR A 2 -20.48 0.80 16.83
C THR A 2 -19.34 1.80 16.66
N SER A 3 -18.97 2.47 17.75
CA SER A 3 -17.78 3.29 17.84
C SER A 3 -16.57 2.40 17.51
N VAL A 4 -16.09 2.45 16.26
CA VAL A 4 -14.78 1.88 15.92
C VAL A 4 -13.77 2.69 16.71
N ALA A 5 -13.17 2.07 17.73
CA ALA A 5 -12.11 2.67 18.51
C ALA A 5 -11.03 3.16 17.53
N SER A 6 -10.83 4.48 17.48
CA SER A 6 -9.75 5.06 16.69
C SER A 6 -8.44 4.58 17.31
N THR A 7 -7.68 3.78 16.58
CA THR A 7 -6.25 3.61 16.85
C THR A 7 -5.65 5.01 16.89
N GLU A 8 -4.78 5.33 17.86
CA GLU A 8 -4.17 6.67 18.03
C GLU A 8 -3.16 6.99 16.91
N GLY A 9 -3.47 6.67 15.65
CA GLY A 9 -2.55 6.71 14.52
C GLY A 9 -1.43 5.66 14.63
N LYS A 10 -1.65 4.59 15.40
CA LYS A 10 -0.71 3.47 15.58
C LYS A 10 -1.20 2.22 14.84
N PHE A 11 -0.27 1.47 14.26
CA PHE A 11 -0.52 0.13 13.74
C PHE A 11 -0.75 -0.86 14.88
N GLU A 12 -1.80 -1.68 14.76
CA GLU A 12 -2.17 -2.69 15.75
C GLU A 12 -2.56 -3.98 15.02
N ILE A 13 -1.82 -5.07 15.27
CA ILE A 13 -2.12 -6.37 14.68
C ILE A 13 -3.22 -7.07 15.46
N GLU A 14 -4.17 -7.64 14.72
CA GLU A 14 -5.16 -8.58 15.23
C GLU A 14 -4.91 -9.94 14.58
N ALA A 15 -4.21 -10.84 15.28
CA ALA A 15 -3.92 -12.20 14.82
C ALA A 15 -4.07 -13.20 15.97
N GLY A 16 -4.65 -14.37 15.69
CA GLY A 16 -4.85 -15.44 16.68
C GLY A 16 -3.59 -16.29 16.95
N PHE A 17 -2.42 -15.81 16.55
CA PHE A 17 -1.16 -16.53 16.64
C PHE A 17 0.02 -15.56 16.82
N GLU A 18 1.10 -16.06 17.39
CA GLU A 18 2.34 -15.34 17.67
C GLU A 18 3.45 -15.72 16.67
N PRO A 19 4.50 -14.88 16.53
CA PRO A 19 5.66 -15.24 15.71
C PRO A 19 6.34 -16.51 16.19
N THR A 20 6.63 -17.43 15.27
CA THR A 20 7.25 -18.74 15.58
C THR A 20 8.46 -19.01 14.69
N GLY A 21 9.26 -20.02 15.05
CA GLY A 21 10.49 -20.38 14.32
C GLY A 21 11.47 -19.21 14.26
N ASP A 22 11.94 -18.86 13.07
CA ASP A 22 12.91 -17.78 12.84
C ASP A 22 12.27 -16.38 12.77
N GLN A 23 10.94 -16.29 12.76
CA GLN A 23 10.23 -15.01 12.64
C GLN A 23 10.59 -14.01 13.76
N PRO A 24 10.65 -14.39 15.06
CA PRO A 24 10.99 -13.44 16.12
C PRO A 24 12.37 -12.79 15.93
N GLU A 25 13.35 -13.54 15.43
CA GLU A 25 14.69 -13.02 15.17
C GLU A 25 14.70 -12.09 13.95
N ALA A 26 14.06 -12.50 12.86
CA ALA A 26 13.94 -11.68 11.66
C ALA A 26 13.24 -10.34 11.93
N ILE A 27 12.17 -10.35 12.73
CA ILE A 27 11.45 -9.14 13.15
C ILE A 27 12.40 -8.24 13.93
N ARG A 28 13.05 -8.76 14.98
CA ARG A 28 13.98 -7.95 15.81
C ARG A 28 15.11 -7.36 14.98
N ALA A 29 15.73 -8.15 14.09
CA ALA A 29 16.86 -7.70 13.29
C ALA A 29 16.47 -6.55 12.36
N ILE A 30 15.39 -6.70 11.59
CA ILE A 30 14.96 -5.68 10.64
C ILE A 30 14.43 -4.43 11.36
N SER A 31 13.63 -4.61 12.41
CA SER A 31 13.11 -3.49 13.21
C SER A 31 14.24 -2.70 13.86
N SER A 32 15.28 -3.35 14.38
CA SER A 32 16.45 -2.67 14.95
C SER A 32 17.25 -1.94 13.89
N GLY A 33 17.49 -2.57 12.74
CA GLY A 33 18.16 -1.90 11.62
C GLY A 33 17.42 -0.65 11.15
N LEU A 34 16.08 -0.66 11.15
CA LEU A 34 15.29 0.53 10.81
C LEU A 34 15.39 1.65 11.87
N LYS A 35 15.57 1.30 13.14
CA LYS A 35 15.82 2.25 14.25
C LYS A 35 17.24 2.83 14.20
N ASP A 36 18.18 2.05 13.68
CA ASP A 36 19.58 2.44 13.46
C ASP A 36 19.82 3.13 12.09
N ASP A 37 18.75 3.54 11.42
CA ASP A 37 18.77 4.22 10.11
C ASP A 37 19.42 3.42 8.96
N LEU A 38 19.40 2.10 9.04
CA LEU A 38 19.78 1.24 7.90
C LEU A 38 18.72 1.34 6.80
N HIS A 39 19.07 2.06 5.73
CA HIS A 39 18.17 2.31 4.60
C HIS A 39 17.85 1.06 3.76
N HIS A 40 18.78 0.11 3.66
CA HIS A 40 18.63 -1.08 2.82
C HIS A 40 18.82 -2.34 3.66
N GLN A 41 17.77 -3.17 3.70
CA GLN A 41 17.75 -4.42 4.42
C GLN A 41 17.03 -5.48 3.57
N THR A 42 17.40 -6.75 3.73
CA THR A 42 16.84 -7.86 2.94
C THR A 42 16.36 -8.96 3.87
N LEU A 43 15.07 -9.30 3.80
CA LEU A 43 14.50 -10.47 4.47
C LEU A 43 14.66 -11.70 3.57
N LEU A 44 15.66 -12.54 3.85
CA LEU A 44 15.84 -13.80 3.12
C LEU A 44 14.90 -14.88 3.67
N GLY A 45 13.65 -14.87 3.22
CA GLY A 45 12.62 -15.83 3.68
C GLY A 45 12.26 -16.87 2.62
N VAL A 46 12.27 -18.16 3.02
CA VAL A 46 11.79 -19.26 2.18
C VAL A 46 10.28 -19.18 1.92
N THR A 47 9.78 -19.85 0.88
CA THR A 47 8.33 -19.93 0.62
C THR A 47 7.62 -20.64 1.77
N GLY A 48 6.46 -20.13 2.19
CA GLY A 48 5.69 -20.69 3.29
C GLY A 48 6.14 -20.26 4.70
N SER A 49 7.21 -19.48 4.85
CA SER A 49 7.70 -19.06 6.17
C SER A 49 6.89 -17.94 6.85
N GLY A 50 5.76 -17.51 6.28
CA GLY A 50 4.94 -16.41 6.82
C GLY A 50 5.59 -15.03 6.65
N LYS A 51 6.15 -14.74 5.46
CA LYS A 51 6.79 -13.44 5.16
C LYS A 51 5.88 -12.25 5.37
N THR A 52 4.61 -12.32 4.95
CA THR A 52 3.66 -11.22 5.13
C THR A 52 3.43 -10.91 6.61
N TYR A 53 3.23 -11.95 7.43
CA TYR A 53 3.07 -11.78 8.88
C TYR A 53 4.33 -11.20 9.55
N THR A 54 5.51 -11.68 9.13
CA THR A 54 6.80 -11.12 9.58
C THR A 54 6.89 -9.62 9.27
N MET A 55 6.54 -9.23 8.03
CA MET A 55 6.51 -7.83 7.62
C MET A 55 5.45 -7.01 8.37
N ALA A 56 4.28 -7.57 8.64
CA ALA A 56 3.24 -6.91 9.43
C ALA A 56 3.76 -6.61 10.85
N LYS A 57 4.38 -7.58 11.52
CA LYS A 57 4.98 -7.38 12.86
C LYS A 57 6.08 -6.32 12.85
N ILE A 58 6.89 -6.26 11.78
CA ILE A 58 7.89 -5.19 11.61
C ILE A 58 7.20 -3.82 11.51
N VAL A 59 6.14 -3.69 10.69
CA VAL A 59 5.36 -2.45 10.56
C VAL A 59 4.76 -2.01 11.90
N GLU A 60 4.18 -2.96 12.65
CA GLU A 60 3.68 -2.73 14.01
C GLU A 60 4.81 -2.30 14.97
N GLU A 61 6.00 -2.88 14.89
CA GLU A 61 7.08 -2.49 15.80
C GLU A 61 7.64 -1.09 15.50
N VAL A 62 7.73 -0.71 14.22
CA VAL A 62 8.36 0.55 13.80
C VAL A 62 7.38 1.73 13.71
N GLN A 63 6.07 1.48 13.61
CA GLN A 63 5.03 2.51 13.63
C GLN A 63 5.21 3.61 12.56
N ARG A 64 5.53 3.20 11.32
CA ARG A 64 5.74 4.08 10.17
C ARG A 64 4.74 3.81 9.05
N PRO A 65 4.19 4.85 8.38
CA PRO A 65 3.46 4.65 7.13
C PRO A 65 4.31 3.82 6.16
N THR A 66 3.72 2.82 5.54
CA THR A 66 4.46 1.79 4.79
C THR A 66 3.91 1.66 3.38
N LEU A 67 4.81 1.61 2.39
CA LEU A 67 4.49 1.29 1.00
C LEU A 67 5.03 -0.11 0.68
N VAL A 68 4.14 -1.02 0.31
CA VAL A 68 4.47 -2.37 -0.17
C VAL A 68 4.31 -2.38 -1.68
N ILE A 69 5.40 -2.67 -2.41
CA ILE A 69 5.38 -2.70 -3.88
C ILE A 69 5.35 -4.15 -4.35
N ALA A 70 4.33 -4.51 -5.13
CA ALA A 70 4.18 -5.80 -5.76
C ALA A 70 4.32 -5.69 -7.29
N HIS A 71 4.93 -6.71 -7.90
CA HIS A 71 5.24 -6.70 -9.33
C HIS A 71 4.02 -6.98 -10.24
N ASN A 72 2.89 -7.42 -9.68
CA ASN A 72 1.68 -7.72 -10.43
C ASN A 72 0.40 -7.44 -9.60
N LYS A 73 -0.74 -7.24 -10.28
CA LYS A 73 -2.03 -6.90 -9.63
C LYS A 73 -2.56 -8.04 -8.75
N THR A 74 -2.36 -9.30 -9.12
CA THR A 74 -2.85 -10.47 -8.36
C THR A 74 -2.19 -10.56 -6.99
N LEU A 75 -0.85 -10.49 -6.94
CA LEU A 75 -0.10 -10.49 -5.69
C LEU A 75 -0.39 -9.23 -4.87
N ALA A 76 -0.55 -8.08 -5.51
CA ALA A 76 -0.93 -6.85 -4.82
C ALA A 76 -2.28 -7.01 -4.10
N ALA A 77 -3.28 -7.58 -4.76
CA ALA A 77 -4.59 -7.84 -4.17
C ALA A 77 -4.52 -8.86 -3.01
N GLN A 78 -3.74 -9.93 -3.18
CA GLN A 78 -3.49 -10.91 -2.12
C GLN A 78 -2.88 -10.26 -0.87
N LEU A 79 -1.80 -9.51 -1.05
CA LEU A 79 -1.12 -8.81 0.05
C LEU A 79 -2.04 -7.76 0.70
N ALA A 80 -2.83 -7.02 -0.08
CA ALA A 80 -3.78 -6.06 0.47
C ALA A 80 -4.83 -6.76 1.36
N SER A 81 -5.34 -7.91 0.93
CA SER A 81 -6.26 -8.73 1.74
C SER A 81 -5.58 -9.22 3.02
N GLU A 82 -4.38 -9.82 2.92
CA GLU A 82 -3.65 -10.33 4.08
C GLU A 82 -3.33 -9.20 5.09
N PHE A 83 -2.87 -8.04 4.63
CA PHE A 83 -2.63 -6.90 5.50
C PHE A 83 -3.93 -6.34 6.11
N GLN A 84 -5.04 -6.36 5.37
CA GLN A 84 -6.34 -5.93 5.90
C GLN A 84 -6.83 -6.86 7.01
N ASP A 85 -6.57 -8.16 6.90
CA ASP A 85 -6.85 -9.15 7.93
C ASP A 85 -5.96 -8.94 9.16
N PHE A 86 -4.66 -8.63 8.97
CA PHE A 86 -3.76 -8.33 10.08
C PHE A 86 -4.04 -6.98 10.76
N PHE A 87 -4.47 -5.97 10.01
CA PHE A 87 -4.67 -4.61 10.50
C PHE A 87 -6.12 -4.12 10.31
N PRO A 88 -7.13 -4.80 10.90
CA PRO A 88 -8.54 -4.50 10.65
C PRO A 88 -8.98 -3.10 11.10
N ARG A 89 -8.18 -2.44 11.95
CA ARG A 89 -8.47 -1.10 12.51
C ARG A 89 -7.62 0.02 11.90
N ASN A 90 -6.61 -0.33 11.10
CA ASN A 90 -5.74 0.63 10.42
C ASN A 90 -6.16 0.87 8.98
N SER A 91 -5.51 1.83 8.33
CA SER A 91 -5.80 2.19 6.95
C SER A 91 -4.94 1.37 5.98
N VAL A 92 -5.41 0.16 5.65
CA VAL A 92 -4.84 -0.63 4.54
C VAL A 92 -5.47 -0.17 3.24
N GLN A 93 -4.63 0.19 2.27
CA GLN A 93 -5.04 0.86 1.04
C GLN A 93 -4.45 0.15 -0.18
N TYR A 94 -5.14 0.26 -1.30
CA TYR A 94 -4.78 -0.41 -2.54
C TYR A 94 -4.54 0.61 -3.66
N PHE A 95 -3.38 0.52 -4.31
CA PHE A 95 -2.94 1.51 -5.31
C PHE A 95 -2.33 0.86 -6.55
N VAL A 96 -3.16 0.56 -7.55
CA VAL A 96 -2.73 -0.02 -8.83
C VAL A 96 -3.24 0.82 -10.00
N SER A 97 -2.86 0.46 -11.23
CA SER A 97 -3.45 1.06 -12.42
C SER A 97 -4.96 0.84 -12.41
N TYR A 98 -5.69 1.94 -12.56
CA TYR A 98 -7.15 2.00 -12.66
C TYR A 98 -7.64 1.72 -14.08
N TYR A 99 -6.75 1.40 -15.02
CA TYR A 99 -7.14 0.91 -16.34
C TYR A 99 -7.33 -0.62 -16.30
N ASP A 100 -8.50 -1.06 -16.76
CA ASP A 100 -8.79 -2.46 -17.06
C ASP A 100 -8.19 -2.84 -18.41
N TYR A 101 -8.31 -1.95 -19.39
CA TYR A 101 -7.63 -2.01 -20.68
C TYR A 101 -6.89 -0.70 -20.95
N TYR A 102 -5.68 -0.79 -21.50
CA TYR A 102 -4.88 0.39 -21.86
C TYR A 102 -4.01 0.10 -23.08
N GLN A 103 -4.30 0.82 -24.16
CA GLN A 103 -3.46 0.90 -25.34
C GLN A 103 -2.81 2.29 -25.39
N PRO A 104 -1.46 2.38 -25.30
CA PRO A 104 -0.79 3.64 -25.45
C PRO A 104 -0.90 4.14 -26.89
N GLU A 105 -0.89 5.46 -27.05
CA GLU A 105 -0.65 6.08 -28.34
C GLU A 105 0.74 5.69 -28.85
N ALA A 106 0.82 5.23 -30.09
CA ALA A 106 2.09 4.81 -30.69
C ALA A 106 2.09 5.03 -32.19
N TYR A 107 3.28 5.21 -32.75
CA TYR A 107 3.49 5.21 -34.19
C TYR A 107 4.48 4.09 -34.54
N ILE A 108 4.12 3.24 -35.50
CA ILE A 108 4.93 2.12 -36.00
C ILE A 108 5.52 2.52 -37.37
N PRO A 109 6.81 2.92 -37.44
CA PRO A 109 7.38 3.45 -38.67
C PRO A 109 7.48 2.42 -39.80
N GLN A 110 7.66 1.14 -39.47
CA GLN A 110 7.84 0.06 -40.45
C GLN A 110 6.60 -0.17 -41.32
N SER A 111 5.41 0.10 -40.76
CA SER A 111 4.12 -0.09 -41.43
C SER A 111 3.38 1.22 -41.64
N ASP A 112 4.02 2.37 -41.38
CA ASP A 112 3.40 3.70 -41.43
C ASP A 112 2.04 3.73 -40.70
N THR A 113 1.99 3.12 -39.52
CA THR A 113 0.73 2.92 -38.78
C THR A 113 0.72 3.75 -37.52
N TYR A 114 -0.26 4.62 -37.39
CA TYR A 114 -0.57 5.30 -36.14
C TYR A 114 -1.61 4.50 -35.36
N ILE A 115 -1.32 4.27 -34.07
CA ILE A 115 -2.17 3.59 -33.12
C ILE A 115 -2.69 4.65 -32.15
N GLU A 116 -3.99 4.88 -32.18
CA GLU A 116 -4.67 5.77 -31.26
C GLU A 116 -4.66 5.23 -29.83
N LYS A 117 -4.65 6.16 -28.87
CA LYS A 117 -4.86 5.85 -27.46
C LYS A 117 -6.28 5.33 -27.26
N GLU A 118 -6.40 4.18 -26.63
CA GLU A 118 -7.67 3.60 -26.20
C GLU A 118 -7.51 3.09 -24.76
N SER A 119 -8.51 3.32 -23.92
CA SER A 119 -8.43 2.90 -22.52
C SER A 119 -9.79 2.75 -21.88
N ASP A 120 -9.94 1.72 -21.05
CA ASP A 120 -11.10 1.49 -20.21
C ASP A 120 -10.74 1.66 -18.75
N VAL A 121 -11.51 2.50 -18.04
CA VAL A 121 -11.28 2.85 -16.65
C VAL A 121 -12.18 2.02 -15.73
N ASN A 122 -11.57 1.51 -14.67
CA ASN A 122 -12.24 0.89 -13.54
C ASN A 122 -12.50 1.91 -12.43
N GLU A 123 -13.76 2.33 -12.30
CA GLU A 123 -14.18 3.33 -11.30
C GLU A 123 -13.92 2.88 -9.86
N GLU A 124 -13.93 1.58 -9.58
CA GLU A 124 -13.65 1.06 -8.25
C GLU A 124 -12.17 1.21 -7.89
N ILE A 125 -11.27 0.86 -8.80
CA ILE A 125 -9.83 1.06 -8.57
C ILE A 125 -9.51 2.54 -8.45
N ASP A 126 -10.13 3.41 -9.24
CA ASP A 126 -9.93 4.85 -9.14
C ASP A 126 -10.36 5.39 -7.76
N ARG A 127 -11.52 4.96 -7.26
CA ARG A 127 -11.97 5.27 -5.89
C ARG A 127 -10.98 4.81 -4.82
N LEU A 128 -10.39 3.62 -4.98
CA LEU A 128 -9.38 3.10 -4.05
C LEU A 128 -8.08 3.93 -4.09
N ARG A 129 -7.67 4.42 -5.26
CA ARG A 129 -6.51 5.33 -5.38
C ARG A 129 -6.75 6.66 -4.68
N HIS A 130 -7.96 7.21 -4.80
CA HIS A 130 -8.37 8.40 -4.06
C HIS A 130 -8.41 8.16 -2.55
N ALA A 131 -8.88 6.99 -2.11
CA ALA A 131 -8.84 6.60 -0.70
C ALA A 131 -7.40 6.51 -0.17
N ALA A 132 -6.48 5.93 -0.93
CA ALA A 132 -5.07 5.78 -0.57
C ALA A 132 -4.36 7.12 -0.39
N THR A 133 -4.50 8.03 -1.36
CA THR A 133 -3.90 9.38 -1.30
C THR A 133 -4.50 10.19 -0.14
N ARG A 134 -5.81 10.14 0.06
CA ARG A 134 -6.47 10.78 1.21
C ARG A 134 -6.00 10.22 2.55
N ALA A 135 -5.81 8.90 2.65
CA ALA A 135 -5.36 8.24 3.87
C ALA A 135 -3.98 8.74 4.30
N LEU A 136 -3.02 8.82 3.36
CA LEU A 136 -1.68 9.36 3.63
C LEU A 136 -1.71 10.79 4.18
N LEU A 137 -2.69 11.59 3.77
CA LEU A 137 -2.83 12.98 4.21
C LEU A 137 -3.56 13.14 5.55
N THR A 138 -4.29 12.11 5.99
CA THR A 138 -5.20 12.21 7.15
C THR A 138 -4.82 11.28 8.30
N ARG A 139 -4.02 10.25 8.06
CA ARG A 139 -3.68 9.19 9.02
C ARG A 139 -2.20 8.81 8.95
N ARG A 140 -1.61 8.50 10.10
CA ARG A 140 -0.22 7.99 10.20
C ARG A 140 -0.14 6.47 10.10
N ASP A 141 -1.19 5.76 10.47
CA ASP A 141 -1.32 4.30 10.41
C ASP A 141 -1.83 3.84 9.04
N THR A 142 -1.14 4.27 7.97
CA THR A 142 -1.50 3.96 6.59
C THR A 142 -0.49 3.03 5.94
N LEU A 143 -0.95 1.87 5.47
CA LEU A 143 -0.18 0.91 4.68
C LEU A 143 -0.80 0.85 3.28
N ILE A 144 0.00 1.14 2.25
CA ILE A 144 -0.44 1.05 0.86
C ILE A 144 0.21 -0.16 0.21
N VAL A 145 -0.59 -1.04 -0.37
CA VAL A 145 -0.10 -2.06 -1.30
C VAL A 145 -0.28 -1.54 -2.72
N ALA A 146 0.82 -1.41 -3.45
CA ALA A 146 0.86 -0.79 -4.75
C ALA A 146 1.52 -1.65 -5.83
N SER A 147 1.16 -1.42 -7.08
CA SER A 147 1.99 -1.82 -8.21
C SER A 147 3.01 -0.72 -8.55
N VAL A 148 3.77 -0.90 -9.64
CA VAL A 148 4.60 0.16 -10.23
C VAL A 148 3.82 1.44 -10.56
N SER A 149 2.49 1.45 -10.48
CA SER A 149 1.71 2.69 -10.59
C SER A 149 2.14 3.75 -9.57
N CYS A 150 2.74 3.38 -8.43
CA CYS A 150 3.22 4.32 -7.41
C CYS A 150 4.41 5.20 -7.85
N ILE A 151 5.08 4.87 -8.95
CA ILE A 151 6.16 5.70 -9.53
C ILE A 151 5.71 6.55 -10.73
N TYR A 152 4.43 6.45 -11.12
CA TYR A 152 3.86 7.28 -12.18
C TYR A 152 3.33 8.60 -11.61
N GLY A 153 3.29 9.62 -12.46
CA GLY A 153 2.88 10.97 -12.09
C GLY A 153 1.51 11.02 -11.40
N LEU A 154 1.49 11.69 -10.25
CA LEU A 154 0.31 12.17 -9.54
C LEU A 154 0.38 13.69 -9.50
N GLY A 155 -0.77 14.36 -9.37
CA GLY A 155 -0.79 15.80 -9.06
C GLY A 155 -0.03 16.10 -7.75
N SER A 156 0.42 17.35 -7.57
CA SER A 156 1.24 17.66 -6.40
C SER A 156 0.44 17.44 -5.09
N PRO A 157 1.08 16.93 -4.02
CA PRO A 157 0.42 16.78 -2.72
C PRO A 157 -0.14 18.12 -2.19
N GLU A 158 0.54 19.23 -2.47
CA GLU A 158 0.12 20.58 -2.11
C GLU A 158 -1.17 20.98 -2.82
N GLU A 159 -1.27 20.78 -4.14
CA GLU A 159 -2.50 21.04 -4.90
C GLU A 159 -3.64 20.17 -4.38
N TYR A 160 -3.39 18.89 -4.12
CA TYR A 160 -4.41 17.98 -3.60
C TYR A 160 -4.96 18.48 -2.26
N ARG A 161 -4.10 18.98 -1.36
CA ARG A 161 -4.56 19.58 -0.09
C ARG A 161 -5.36 20.87 -0.30
N SER A 162 -5.01 21.69 -1.29
CA SER A 162 -5.64 22.98 -1.54
C SER A 162 -7.11 22.86 -1.97
N VAL A 163 -7.48 21.74 -2.60
CA VAL A 163 -8.84 21.48 -3.10
C VAL A 163 -9.71 20.65 -2.13
N VAL A 164 -9.17 20.20 -0.99
CA VAL A 164 -9.92 19.42 -0.01
C VAL A 164 -10.78 20.34 0.87
N LEU A 165 -12.10 20.21 0.73
CA LEU A 165 -13.07 20.88 1.60
C LEU A 165 -13.21 20.13 2.94
N SER A 166 -12.78 20.75 4.03
CA SER A 166 -12.97 20.21 5.39
C SER A 166 -14.25 20.77 6.02
N LEU A 167 -15.17 19.89 6.40
CA LEU A 167 -16.41 20.25 7.10
C LEU A 167 -16.38 19.66 8.52
N ARG A 168 -16.73 20.47 9.53
CA ARG A 168 -16.90 20.03 10.92
C ARG A 168 -18.29 20.41 11.40
N LYS A 169 -18.93 19.53 12.18
CA LYS A 169 -20.20 19.85 12.85
C LYS A 169 -19.93 20.93 13.91
N GLY A 170 -20.67 22.03 13.83
CA GLY A 170 -20.66 23.11 14.83
C GLY A 170 -21.24 22.67 16.16
#